data_AF-A0A4R5A7H9-F1
#
_entry.id   AF-A0A4R5A7H9-F1
#
_cell.length_a   1.000
_cell.length_b   1.000
_cell.length_c   1.000
_cell.angle_alpha   90.00
_cell.angle_beta   90.00
_cell.angle_gamma   90.00
#
_symmetry.space_group_name_H-M   'P 1'
#
loop_
_entity.id
_entity.type
_entity.pdbx_description
1 polymer ?
#
loop_
_entity_poly.entity_id
_entity_poly.type
_entity_poly.pdbx_seq_one_letter_code
_entity_poly.pdbx_strand_id
1 'polypeptide(L)'
;MADAAAQYPAAATHRRWLAQLDEVGAEPWWDRAAPYPAQWADHHGIERSALLEAALELVGVALRLPALQLILPPPGHATAAPPDADDAAARLRATAGNGDPHGSAADTGGPDRPRPSPEKVLGRVRALLAKAESTPYPEEAEALSAKAQELMSRYSIEQALADAVTPECRTTVASARRIWLDAPYVGPKTLLVAEVGSANHCRTVSSEKLGFVTVLGTDFDLEVVEVLSTSLLVQAARAMLATGSQYSRLGTSRTRSFRHSFLLSYATRIGERLRDAAAHTAAAAGTDLVPVFADRSRAVDTLFDSLFASTTVRRSFSAGNAAGWGAGRSAADRAVLTTERRAVRQARRP
;
A
#
# COMPACT_ATOMS: atom_id res chain seq x y z
N MET A 1 -1.18 -19.81 -14.65
CA MET A 1 -1.15 -18.33 -14.76
C MET A 1 0.10 -17.83 -15.47
N ALA A 2 1.31 -18.24 -15.08
CA ALA A 2 2.53 -17.89 -15.82
C ALA A 2 2.51 -18.28 -17.31
N ASP A 3 2.00 -19.47 -17.65
CA ASP A 3 1.91 -19.92 -19.05
C ASP A 3 0.89 -19.12 -19.88
N ALA A 4 -0.29 -18.82 -19.34
CA ALA A 4 -1.25 -17.95 -20.00
C ALA A 4 -0.70 -16.53 -20.20
N ALA A 5 0.10 -16.00 -19.26
CA ALA A 5 0.77 -14.71 -19.43
C ALA A 5 1.92 -14.78 -20.46
N ALA A 6 2.69 -15.87 -20.49
CA ALA A 6 3.79 -16.10 -21.42
C ALA A 6 3.35 -16.31 -22.87
N GLN A 7 2.06 -16.56 -23.11
CA GLN A 7 1.45 -16.60 -24.45
C GLN A 7 1.30 -15.21 -25.07
N TYR A 8 1.38 -14.14 -24.28
CA TYR A 8 1.27 -12.77 -24.74
C TYR A 8 2.65 -12.08 -24.75
N PRO A 9 2.91 -11.17 -25.71
CA PRO A 9 4.12 -10.34 -25.68
C PRO A 9 4.27 -9.62 -24.33
N ALA A 10 5.50 -9.47 -23.82
CA ALA A 10 5.74 -8.75 -22.57
C ALA A 10 5.18 -7.31 -22.60
N ALA A 11 5.17 -6.67 -23.78
CA ALA A 11 4.58 -5.35 -23.99
C ALA A 11 3.04 -5.32 -23.85
N ALA A 12 2.36 -6.46 -24.00
CA ALA A 12 0.91 -6.62 -23.85
C ALA A 12 0.52 -7.16 -22.45
N THR A 13 1.50 -7.35 -21.56
CA THR A 13 1.29 -7.78 -20.18
C THR A 13 1.68 -6.64 -19.25
N HIS A 14 0.76 -6.25 -18.37
CA HIS A 14 1.01 -5.17 -17.43
C HIS A 14 2.22 -5.49 -16.53
N ARG A 15 3.14 -4.55 -16.31
CA ARG A 15 4.37 -4.78 -15.50
C ARG A 15 4.09 -5.38 -14.12
N ARG A 16 3.01 -4.94 -13.47
CA ARG A 16 2.57 -5.48 -12.17
C ARG A 16 2.18 -6.97 -12.22
N TRP A 17 1.61 -7.46 -13.33
CA TRP A 17 1.35 -8.89 -13.49
C TRP A 17 2.65 -9.69 -13.48
N LEU A 18 3.68 -9.19 -14.17
CA LEU A 18 5.00 -9.83 -14.20
C LEU A 18 5.64 -9.84 -12.81
N ALA A 19 5.67 -8.68 -12.14
CA ALA A 19 6.22 -8.57 -10.79
C ALA A 19 5.53 -9.51 -9.78
N GLN A 20 4.21 -9.69 -9.89
CA GLN A 20 3.47 -10.63 -9.04
C GLN A 20 3.79 -12.09 -9.35
N LEU A 21 4.01 -12.45 -10.61
CA LEU A 21 4.43 -13.79 -11.00
C LEU A 21 5.85 -14.10 -10.49
N ASP A 22 6.74 -13.12 -10.57
CA ASP A 22 8.11 -13.21 -10.02
C ASP A 22 8.08 -13.37 -8.50
N GLU A 23 7.24 -12.59 -7.80
CA GLU A 23 7.10 -12.64 -6.34
C GLU A 23 6.65 -14.02 -5.84
N VAL A 24 5.73 -14.68 -6.56
CA VAL A 24 5.27 -16.02 -6.18
C VAL A 24 6.17 -17.14 -6.72
N GLY A 25 7.27 -16.80 -7.41
CA GLY A 25 8.17 -17.77 -8.05
C GLY A 25 7.46 -18.64 -9.08
N ALA A 26 6.54 -18.07 -9.86
CA ALA A 26 5.76 -18.82 -10.85
C ALA A 26 6.59 -19.17 -12.09
N GLU A 27 7.47 -20.16 -11.96
CA GLU A 27 8.22 -20.71 -13.08
C GLU A 27 7.43 -21.82 -13.80
N PRO A 28 7.42 -21.86 -15.15
CA PRO A 28 6.83 -22.98 -15.89
C PRO A 28 7.67 -24.24 -15.72
N TRP A 29 7.15 -25.23 -15.00
CA TRP A 29 7.85 -26.50 -14.75
C TRP A 29 7.26 -27.70 -15.52
N TRP A 30 6.12 -27.53 -16.20
CA TRP A 30 5.43 -28.59 -16.95
C TRP A 30 5.70 -28.52 -18.46
N ASP A 31 5.56 -29.66 -19.14
CA ASP A 31 5.59 -29.74 -20.60
C ASP A 31 4.27 -29.23 -21.19
N ARG A 32 4.36 -28.26 -22.10
CA ARG A 32 3.20 -27.66 -22.77
C ARG A 32 2.57 -28.60 -23.80
N ALA A 33 3.30 -29.61 -24.28
CA ALA A 33 2.78 -30.58 -25.24
C ALA A 33 1.86 -31.63 -24.58
N ALA A 34 1.83 -31.70 -23.25
CA ALA A 34 1.02 -32.66 -22.50
C ALA A 34 -0.06 -31.97 -21.64
N PRO A 35 -1.18 -32.66 -21.32
CA PRO A 35 -2.24 -32.08 -20.48
C PRO A 35 -1.76 -31.73 -19.08
N TYR A 36 -1.92 -30.46 -18.68
CA TYR A 36 -1.48 -29.94 -17.37
C TYR A 36 -2.04 -30.72 -16.16
N PRO A 37 -3.34 -31.09 -16.08
CA PRO A 37 -3.88 -31.74 -14.87
C PRO A 37 -3.20 -33.07 -14.53
N ALA A 38 -2.80 -33.86 -15.54
CA ALA A 38 -2.09 -35.12 -15.33
C ALA A 38 -0.69 -34.87 -14.77
N GLN A 39 0.05 -33.93 -15.37
CA GLN A 39 1.38 -33.55 -14.91
C GLN A 39 1.37 -32.94 -13.49
N TRP A 40 0.34 -32.14 -13.16
CA TRP A 40 0.12 -31.60 -11.82
C TRP A 40 -0.11 -32.70 -10.78
N ALA A 41 -0.96 -33.68 -11.11
CA ALA A 41 -1.21 -34.82 -10.26
C ALA A 41 0.06 -35.65 -10.01
N ASP A 42 0.82 -35.95 -11.07
CA ASP A 42 2.08 -36.69 -10.97
C ASP A 42 3.12 -35.94 -10.13
N HIS A 43 3.26 -34.62 -10.34
CA HIS A 43 4.22 -33.78 -9.61
C HIS A 43 3.93 -33.70 -8.10
N HIS A 44 2.66 -33.69 -7.73
CA HIS A 44 2.23 -33.63 -6.32
C HIS A 44 1.91 -35.00 -5.71
N GLY A 45 2.07 -36.10 -6.46
CA GLY A 45 1.78 -37.46 -6.00
C GLY A 45 0.30 -37.71 -5.70
N ILE A 46 -0.60 -37.05 -6.44
CA ILE A 46 -2.05 -37.09 -6.23
C ILE A 46 -2.68 -38.10 -7.20
N GLU A 47 -3.54 -38.97 -6.69
CA GLU A 47 -4.28 -39.92 -7.55
C GLU A 47 -5.29 -39.21 -8.45
N ARG A 48 -5.60 -39.81 -9.61
CA ARG A 48 -6.53 -39.24 -10.59
C ARG A 48 -7.94 -38.96 -10.03
N SER A 49 -8.41 -39.80 -9.10
CA SER A 49 -9.69 -39.62 -8.39
C SER A 49 -9.68 -38.34 -7.56
N ALA A 50 -8.64 -38.14 -6.74
CA ALA A 50 -8.46 -36.95 -5.92
C ALA A 50 -8.25 -35.68 -6.77
N LEU A 51 -7.57 -35.78 -7.91
CA LEU A 51 -7.48 -34.70 -8.89
C LEU A 51 -8.87 -34.28 -9.39
N LEU A 52 -9.71 -35.25 -9.77
CA LEU A 52 -11.05 -34.98 -10.29
C LEU A 52 -11.95 -34.35 -9.23
N GLU A 53 -11.88 -34.84 -7.99
CA GLU A 53 -12.58 -34.27 -6.84
C GLU A 53 -12.14 -32.81 -6.61
N ALA A 54 -10.84 -32.54 -6.51
CA ALA A 54 -10.32 -31.19 -6.35
C ALA A 54 -10.71 -30.26 -7.52
N ALA A 55 -10.72 -30.76 -8.74
CA ALA A 55 -11.15 -29.98 -9.91
C ALA A 55 -12.64 -29.63 -9.87
N LEU A 56 -13.50 -30.58 -9.49
CA LEU A 56 -14.93 -30.34 -9.33
C LEU A 56 -15.23 -29.39 -8.18
N GLU A 57 -14.52 -29.52 -7.05
CA GLU A 57 -14.60 -28.57 -5.94
C GLU A 57 -14.18 -27.16 -6.37
N LEU A 58 -13.06 -27.05 -7.09
CA LEU A 58 -12.57 -25.78 -7.61
C LEU A 58 -13.58 -25.12 -8.56
N VAL A 59 -14.15 -25.88 -9.50
CA VAL A 59 -15.21 -25.39 -10.40
C VAL A 59 -16.43 -24.96 -9.59
N GLY A 60 -16.85 -25.78 -8.63
CA GLY A 60 -17.97 -25.47 -7.74
C GLY A 60 -17.75 -24.20 -6.91
N VAL A 61 -16.52 -23.93 -6.47
CA VAL A 61 -16.14 -22.66 -5.82
C VAL A 61 -16.15 -21.52 -6.82
N ALA A 62 -15.49 -21.68 -7.97
CA ALA A 62 -15.37 -20.64 -8.98
C ALA A 62 -16.74 -20.14 -9.48
N LEU A 63 -17.70 -21.04 -9.68
CA LEU A 63 -19.07 -20.70 -10.08
C LEU A 63 -19.87 -19.93 -9.01
N ARG A 64 -19.44 -19.96 -7.75
CA ARG A 64 -20.07 -19.23 -6.63
C ARG A 64 -19.36 -17.93 -6.28
N LEU A 65 -18.18 -17.68 -6.85
CA LEU A 65 -17.44 -16.44 -6.58
C LEU A 65 -18.12 -15.26 -7.28
N PRO A 66 -18.28 -14.12 -6.59
CA PRO A 66 -18.80 -12.92 -7.22
C PRO A 66 -17.81 -12.43 -8.29
N ALA A 67 -18.34 -11.84 -9.36
CA ALA A 67 -17.52 -11.15 -10.34
C ALA A 67 -16.69 -10.06 -9.64
N LEU A 68 -15.38 -10.13 -9.82
CA LEU A 68 -14.43 -9.17 -9.28
C LEU A 68 -14.15 -8.07 -10.28
N GLN A 69 -13.96 -6.86 -9.76
CA GLN A 69 -13.58 -5.69 -10.53
C GLN A 69 -12.21 -5.93 -11.17
N LEU A 70 -12.07 -5.60 -12.45
CA LEU A 70 -10.80 -5.68 -13.14
C LEU A 70 -9.98 -4.43 -12.78
N ILE A 71 -9.07 -4.59 -11.82
CA ILE A 71 -8.17 -3.52 -11.34
C ILE A 71 -6.89 -3.39 -12.18
N LEU A 72 -6.60 -4.41 -12.99
CA LEU A 72 -5.50 -4.45 -13.94
C LEU A 72 -6.05 -5.07 -15.22
N PRO A 73 -5.59 -4.62 -16.40
CA PRO A 73 -5.92 -5.32 -17.62
C PRO A 73 -5.40 -6.77 -17.52
N PRO A 74 -6.17 -7.77 -17.97
CA PRO A 74 -5.69 -9.13 -18.05
C PRO A 74 -4.49 -9.22 -19.02
N PRO A 75 -3.62 -10.23 -18.87
CA PRO A 75 -2.53 -10.46 -19.83
C PRO A 75 -3.05 -10.45 -21.28
N GLY A 76 -2.30 -9.83 -22.19
CA GLY A 76 -2.68 -9.64 -23.58
C GLY A 76 -3.61 -8.45 -23.87
N HIS A 77 -4.11 -7.77 -22.83
CA HIS A 77 -5.03 -6.64 -22.94
C HIS A 77 -4.43 -5.33 -22.42
N ALA A 78 -3.14 -5.32 -22.04
CA ALA A 78 -2.48 -4.08 -21.70
C ALA A 78 -2.25 -3.28 -22.97
N THR A 79 -2.86 -2.10 -23.07
CA THR A 79 -2.45 -1.09 -24.04
C THR A 79 -1.05 -0.63 -23.64
N ALA A 80 -0.14 -0.48 -24.61
CA ALA A 80 1.19 0.07 -24.33
C ALA A 80 1.03 1.35 -23.51
N ALA A 81 1.61 1.35 -22.30
CA ALA A 81 1.68 2.57 -21.51
C ALA A 81 2.29 3.67 -22.39
N PRO A 82 1.82 4.94 -22.29
CA PRO A 82 2.57 6.03 -22.89
C PRO A 82 4.02 5.91 -22.40
N PRO A 83 5.01 6.11 -23.29
CA PRO A 83 6.41 5.90 -22.93
C PRO A 83 6.70 6.66 -21.64
N ASP A 84 7.30 5.96 -20.67
CA ASP A 84 7.71 6.54 -19.39
C ASP A 84 8.45 7.86 -19.66
N ALA A 85 8.20 8.89 -18.85
CA ALA A 85 8.84 10.21 -18.99
C ALA A 85 10.39 10.12 -19.04
N ASP A 86 10.95 9.04 -18.49
CA ASP A 86 12.38 8.70 -18.55
C ASP A 86 12.86 8.30 -19.96
N ASP A 87 12.04 7.62 -20.77
CA ASP A 87 12.38 7.24 -22.15
C ASP A 87 12.22 8.41 -23.12
N ALA A 88 11.25 9.30 -22.86
CA ALA A 88 11.12 10.59 -23.56
C ALA A 88 12.31 11.51 -23.28
N ALA A 89 12.76 11.59 -22.02
CA ALA A 89 13.95 12.34 -21.63
C ALA A 89 15.25 11.75 -22.21
N ALA A 90 15.35 10.42 -22.32
CA ALA A 90 16.48 9.76 -22.98
C ALA A 90 16.54 10.06 -24.49
N ARG A 91 15.39 10.08 -25.17
CA ARG A 91 15.30 10.41 -26.61
C ARG A 91 15.60 11.88 -26.88
N LEU A 92 15.15 12.79 -26.01
CA LEU A 92 15.47 14.23 -26.06
C LEU A 92 16.97 14.50 -25.81
N ARG A 93 17.64 13.68 -25.00
CA ARG A 93 19.10 13.75 -24.79
C ARG A 93 19.88 13.21 -25.99
N ALA A 94 19.37 12.18 -26.66
CA ALA A 94 19.98 11.64 -27.87
C ALA A 94 19.89 12.60 -29.07
N THR A 95 18.83 13.42 -29.14
CA THR A 95 18.71 14.47 -30.18
C THR A 95 19.51 15.74 -29.86
N ALA A 96 19.82 15.99 -28.59
CA ALA A 96 20.65 17.12 -28.16
C ALA A 96 22.17 16.85 -28.25
N GLY A 97 22.58 15.61 -28.53
CA GLY A 97 23.99 15.20 -28.62
C GLY A 97 24.60 15.35 -30.02
N ASN A 98 24.56 16.55 -30.61
CA ASN A 98 25.43 16.87 -31.75
C ASN A 98 25.73 18.38 -31.78
N GLY A 99 26.80 18.78 -31.10
CA GLY A 99 27.29 20.16 -31.05
C GLY A 99 28.64 20.23 -30.34
N ASP A 100 29.71 20.26 -31.14
CA ASP A 100 31.11 20.29 -30.73
C ASP A 100 31.55 21.63 -30.07
N PRO A 101 32.75 21.67 -29.45
CA PRO A 101 32.96 22.34 -28.17
C PRO A 101 33.82 23.62 -28.27
N HIS A 102 33.39 24.72 -27.65
CA HIS A 102 34.30 25.76 -27.19
C HIS A 102 33.61 26.74 -26.22
N GLY A 103 34.15 26.92 -25.00
CA GLY A 103 33.68 27.99 -24.11
C GLY A 103 33.98 27.75 -22.64
N SER A 104 35.03 28.41 -22.15
CA SER A 104 35.58 28.37 -20.79
C SER A 104 34.63 28.83 -19.67
N ALA A 105 34.75 28.12 -18.54
CA ALA A 105 34.63 28.53 -17.13
C ALA A 105 33.60 29.61 -16.72
N ALA A 106 32.57 29.17 -16.01
CA ALA A 106 32.05 29.86 -14.83
C ALA A 106 31.38 28.84 -13.89
N ASP A 107 31.84 28.85 -12.64
CA ASP A 107 31.26 28.17 -11.50
C ASP A 107 29.87 28.76 -11.19
N THR A 108 28.83 28.00 -11.51
CA THR A 108 27.47 28.17 -10.98
C THR A 108 26.88 26.79 -10.75
N GLY A 109 26.81 26.36 -9.49
CA GLY A 109 26.11 25.15 -9.07
C GLY A 109 24.62 25.23 -9.44
N GLY A 110 24.26 24.66 -10.60
CA GLY A 110 22.90 24.54 -11.10
C GLY A 110 22.15 23.31 -10.56
N PRO A 111 20.81 23.32 -10.57
CA PRO A 111 19.95 22.31 -9.98
C PRO A 111 19.71 21.16 -10.97
N ASP A 112 20.70 20.31 -11.20
CA ASP A 112 20.52 19.11 -12.03
C ASP A 112 21.06 17.85 -11.34
N ARG A 113 20.62 17.65 -10.08
CA ARG A 113 20.69 16.30 -9.50
C ARG A 113 19.52 15.49 -10.06
N PRO A 114 19.77 14.33 -10.71
CA PRO A 114 18.69 13.45 -11.13
C PRO A 114 17.84 13.12 -9.90
N ARG A 115 16.54 13.38 -9.99
CA ARG A 115 15.60 13.09 -8.90
C ARG A 115 15.66 11.60 -8.59
N PRO A 116 15.60 11.20 -7.30
CA PRO A 116 15.58 9.79 -6.96
C PRO A 116 14.33 9.13 -7.53
N SER A 117 14.47 7.99 -8.20
CA SER A 117 13.34 7.22 -8.71
C SER A 117 12.43 6.71 -7.56
N PRO A 118 11.12 6.49 -7.80
CA PRO A 118 10.19 6.00 -6.78
C PRO A 118 10.72 4.78 -6.03
N GLU A 119 11.29 3.81 -6.76
CA GLU A 119 11.87 2.59 -6.21
C GLU A 119 12.99 2.86 -5.19
N LYS A 120 13.84 3.86 -5.43
CA LYS A 120 14.94 4.23 -4.51
C LYS A 120 14.40 4.88 -3.24
N VAL A 121 13.36 5.70 -3.37
CA VAL A 121 12.68 6.35 -2.25
C VAL A 121 12.01 5.29 -1.38
N LEU A 122 11.24 4.37 -1.97
CA LEU A 122 10.59 3.25 -1.27
C LEU A 122 11.59 2.27 -0.67
N GLY A 123 12.69 1.97 -1.36
CA GLY A 123 13.76 1.15 -0.79
C GLY A 123 14.33 1.79 0.48
N ARG A 124 14.51 3.12 0.48
CA ARG A 124 14.96 3.86 1.66
C ARG A 124 13.91 3.90 2.77
N VAL A 125 12.63 4.05 2.42
CA VAL A 125 11.51 3.94 3.37
C VAL A 125 11.51 2.57 4.04
N ARG A 126 11.53 1.49 3.26
CA ARG A 126 11.52 0.11 3.78
C ARG A 126 12.71 -0.14 4.70
N ALA A 127 13.90 0.34 4.31
CA ALA A 127 15.10 0.24 5.15
C ALA A 127 14.97 1.02 6.47
N LEU A 128 14.42 2.24 6.44
CA LEU A 128 14.19 3.04 7.63
C LEU A 128 13.17 2.38 8.57
N LEU A 129 12.07 1.85 8.03
CA LEU A 129 11.05 1.15 8.81
C LEU A 129 11.58 -0.18 9.38
N ALA A 130 12.30 -0.97 8.58
CA ALA A 130 12.92 -2.20 9.05
C ALA A 130 13.90 -1.92 10.20
N LYS A 131 14.69 -0.84 10.08
CA LYS A 131 15.59 -0.41 11.15
C LYS A 131 14.82 0.04 12.40
N ALA A 132 13.75 0.80 12.22
CA ALA A 132 12.87 1.24 13.31
C ALA A 132 12.23 0.04 14.06
N GLU A 133 11.89 -1.03 13.36
CA GLU A 133 11.35 -2.25 13.97
C GLU A 133 12.40 -3.10 14.69
N SER A 134 13.67 -3.00 14.28
CA SER A 134 14.77 -3.79 14.85
C SER A 134 15.41 -3.17 16.09
N THR A 135 15.27 -1.86 16.30
CA THR A 135 15.93 -1.17 17.42
C THR A 135 15.17 -1.38 18.74
N PRO A 136 15.87 -1.67 19.85
CA PRO A 136 15.25 -1.73 21.17
C PRO A 136 14.99 -0.34 21.77
N TYR A 137 15.47 0.74 21.14
CA TYR A 137 15.36 2.11 21.63
C TYR A 137 14.12 2.80 21.05
N PRO A 138 13.09 3.12 21.86
CA PRO A 138 11.86 3.72 21.36
C PRO A 138 12.08 5.06 20.65
N GLU A 139 12.96 5.91 21.18
CA GLU A 139 13.27 7.21 20.58
C GLU A 139 13.98 7.08 19.22
N GLU A 140 14.82 6.05 19.03
CA GLU A 140 15.46 5.77 17.75
C GLU A 140 14.44 5.23 16.73
N ALA A 141 13.57 4.31 17.15
CA ALA A 141 12.48 3.81 16.32
C ALA A 141 11.57 4.95 15.84
N GLU A 142 11.20 5.85 16.75
CA GLU A 142 10.44 7.06 16.45
C GLU A 142 11.15 7.94 15.43
N ALA A 143 12.45 8.22 15.61
CA ALA A 143 13.24 9.05 14.71
C ALA A 143 13.43 8.45 13.30
N LEU A 144 13.52 7.12 13.19
CA LEU A 144 13.70 6.44 11.90
C LEU A 144 12.41 6.42 11.07
N SER A 145 11.27 6.07 11.69
CA SER A 145 9.97 6.10 11.01
C SER A 145 9.51 7.52 10.70
N ALA A 146 9.81 8.47 11.60
CA ALA A 146 9.76 9.90 11.33
C ALA A 146 10.43 10.27 10.01
N LYS A 147 11.66 9.80 9.82
CA LYS A 147 12.42 10.09 8.60
C LYS A 147 11.82 9.41 7.38
N ALA A 148 11.27 8.20 7.55
CA ALA A 148 10.55 7.49 6.50
C ALA A 148 9.33 8.29 6.03
N GLN A 149 8.49 8.77 6.96
CA GLN A 149 7.31 9.56 6.61
C GLN A 149 7.69 10.91 6.01
N GLU A 150 8.65 11.64 6.58
CA GLU A 150 9.12 12.91 6.01
C GLU A 150 9.57 12.73 4.56
N LEU A 151 10.30 11.64 4.29
CA LEU A 151 10.75 11.28 2.95
C LEU A 151 9.59 10.92 2.02
N MET A 152 8.57 10.18 2.52
CA MET A 152 7.35 9.89 1.75
C MET A 152 6.56 11.15 1.42
N SER A 153 6.26 11.99 2.41
CA SER A 153 5.48 13.21 2.25
C SER A 153 6.18 14.21 1.34
N ARG A 154 7.50 14.41 1.53
CA ARG A 154 8.29 15.26 0.65
C ARG A 154 8.24 14.76 -0.79
N TYR A 155 8.44 13.45 -1.00
CA TYR A 155 8.38 12.89 -2.34
C TYR A 155 6.99 13.00 -2.98
N SER A 156 5.92 12.76 -2.22
CA SER A 156 4.54 12.94 -2.71
C SER A 156 4.25 14.37 -3.15
N ILE A 157 4.79 15.36 -2.41
CA ILE A 157 4.71 16.80 -2.73
C ILE A 157 5.57 17.13 -3.96
N GLU A 158 6.82 16.65 -4.01
CA GLU A 158 7.71 16.88 -5.15
C GLU A 158 7.13 16.28 -6.44
N GLN A 159 6.51 15.10 -6.35
CA GLN A 159 5.81 14.46 -7.46
C GLN A 159 4.56 15.28 -7.86
N ALA A 160 3.75 15.71 -6.90
CA ALA A 160 2.61 16.60 -7.13
C ALA A 160 2.99 17.87 -7.90
N LEU A 161 4.08 18.52 -7.49
CA LEU A 161 4.59 19.74 -8.14
C LEU A 161 5.18 19.44 -9.52
N ALA A 162 5.86 18.31 -9.70
CA ALA A 162 6.39 17.90 -10.99
C ALA A 162 5.28 17.61 -12.03
N ASP A 163 4.22 16.94 -11.61
CA ASP A 163 3.07 16.61 -12.44
C ASP A 163 2.32 17.89 -12.88
N ALA A 164 2.27 18.91 -12.02
CA ALA A 164 1.63 20.19 -12.32
C ALA A 164 2.37 21.02 -13.38
N VAL A 165 3.70 20.91 -13.48
CA VAL A 165 4.54 21.68 -14.41
C VAL A 165 4.62 21.05 -15.80
N THR A 166 4.38 19.74 -15.92
CA THR A 166 4.57 18.98 -17.17
C THR A 166 3.25 18.89 -17.95
N PRO A 167 3.09 19.52 -19.13
CA PRO A 167 1.80 19.57 -19.85
C PRO A 167 1.22 18.21 -20.25
N GLU A 168 2.10 17.23 -20.46
CA GLU A 168 1.78 15.85 -20.88
C GLU A 168 1.32 14.97 -19.69
N CYS A 169 1.62 15.35 -18.45
CA CYS A 169 1.26 14.63 -17.22
C CYS A 169 0.10 15.28 -16.43
N ARG A 170 -0.60 16.25 -17.03
CA ARG A 170 -1.67 17.01 -16.34
C ARG A 170 -2.85 16.18 -15.86
N THR A 171 -3.02 14.95 -16.34
CA THR A 171 -4.07 14.05 -15.87
C THR A 171 -3.48 13.12 -14.82
N THR A 172 -3.80 13.38 -13.56
CA THR A 172 -3.50 12.42 -12.49
C THR A 172 -4.18 11.09 -12.82
N VAL A 173 -3.39 10.02 -12.91
CA VAL A 173 -3.89 8.66 -13.11
C VAL A 173 -4.05 8.00 -11.74
N ALA A 174 -5.27 7.58 -11.43
CA ALA A 174 -5.54 6.74 -10.27
C ALA A 174 -5.46 5.26 -10.66
N SER A 175 -4.90 4.47 -9.77
CA SER A 175 -4.78 3.02 -9.85
C SER A 175 -5.54 2.36 -8.70
N ALA A 176 -5.64 1.03 -8.74
CA ALA A 176 -6.26 0.22 -7.70
C ALA A 176 -5.31 -0.87 -7.18
N ARG A 177 -5.32 -1.13 -5.87
CA ARG A 177 -4.54 -2.19 -5.22
C ARG A 177 -5.39 -2.96 -4.22
N ARG A 178 -5.33 -4.29 -4.26
CA ARG A 178 -5.95 -5.14 -3.24
C ARG A 178 -4.94 -5.46 -2.15
N ILE A 179 -5.34 -5.21 -0.90
CA ILE A 179 -4.61 -5.60 0.30
C ILE A 179 -5.38 -6.75 0.94
N TRP A 180 -4.76 -7.93 1.00
CA TRP A 180 -5.34 -9.12 1.61
C TRP A 180 -5.21 -9.05 3.14
N LEU A 181 -6.27 -9.45 3.83
CA LEU A 181 -6.39 -9.39 5.28
C LEU A 181 -6.77 -10.77 5.81
N ASP A 182 -5.83 -11.39 6.49
CA ASP A 182 -6.06 -12.70 7.08
C ASP A 182 -7.05 -12.64 8.24
N ALA A 183 -7.89 -13.66 8.37
CA ALA A 183 -8.63 -13.91 9.59
C ALA A 183 -7.67 -14.26 10.74
N PRO A 184 -8.01 -13.97 12.01
CA PRO A 184 -9.24 -13.35 12.50
C PRO A 184 -9.23 -11.82 12.46
N TYR A 185 -10.39 -11.22 12.76
CA TYR A 185 -10.60 -9.77 12.90
C TYR A 185 -10.44 -8.95 11.61
N VAL A 186 -10.90 -9.51 10.48
CA VAL A 186 -10.90 -8.80 9.18
C VAL A 186 -11.54 -7.42 9.30
N GLY A 187 -12.69 -7.27 10.01
CA GLY A 187 -13.34 -5.97 10.21
C GLY A 187 -12.44 -4.88 10.82
N PRO A 188 -11.88 -5.05 12.04
CA PRO A 188 -10.93 -4.09 12.59
C PRO A 188 -9.68 -3.87 11.73
N LYS A 189 -9.15 -4.91 11.06
CA LYS A 189 -8.02 -4.76 10.13
C LYS A 189 -8.41 -3.91 8.90
N THR A 190 -9.61 -4.09 8.37
CA THR A 190 -10.19 -3.25 7.31
C THR A 190 -10.26 -1.80 7.75
N LEU A 191 -10.70 -1.52 8.99
CA LEU A 191 -10.74 -0.15 9.49
C LEU A 191 -9.34 0.47 9.50
N LEU A 192 -8.31 -0.26 9.94
CA LEU A 192 -6.94 0.26 9.93
C LEU A 192 -6.49 0.64 8.51
N VAL A 193 -6.71 -0.23 7.53
CA VAL A 193 -6.38 0.06 6.12
C VAL A 193 -7.17 1.27 5.62
N ALA A 194 -8.44 1.41 6.00
CA ALA A 194 -9.27 2.55 5.62
C ALA A 194 -8.78 3.87 6.22
N GLU A 195 -8.38 3.88 7.49
CA GLU A 195 -7.82 5.05 8.17
C GLU A 195 -6.47 5.46 7.59
N VAL A 196 -5.58 4.49 7.30
CA VAL A 196 -4.30 4.73 6.63
C VAL A 196 -4.53 5.24 5.20
N GLY A 197 -5.46 4.63 4.46
CA GLY A 197 -5.81 5.04 3.10
C GLY A 197 -6.31 6.48 3.05
N SER A 198 -7.31 6.80 3.88
CA SER A 198 -7.89 8.14 3.98
C SER A 198 -6.84 9.22 4.28
N ALA A 199 -5.89 8.93 5.18
CA ALA A 199 -4.83 9.86 5.53
C ALA A 199 -3.78 10.09 4.42
N ASN A 200 -3.71 9.19 3.44
CA ASN A 200 -2.78 9.26 2.31
C ASN A 200 -3.51 9.45 0.97
N HIS A 201 -4.62 10.21 0.99
CA HIS A 201 -5.39 10.59 -0.22
C HIS A 201 -5.97 9.41 -1.02
N CYS A 202 -6.12 8.24 -0.39
CA CYS A 202 -6.70 7.06 -1.01
C CYS A 202 -8.15 6.83 -0.56
N ARG A 203 -8.93 6.19 -1.43
CA ARG A 203 -10.28 5.69 -1.12
C ARG A 203 -10.25 4.17 -0.97
N THR A 204 -10.96 3.64 0.02
CA THR A 204 -10.94 2.19 0.30
C THR A 204 -12.33 1.55 0.21
N VAL A 205 -12.40 0.38 -0.40
CA VAL A 205 -13.61 -0.45 -0.53
C VAL A 205 -13.34 -1.84 0.02
N SER A 206 -14.13 -2.27 1.00
CA SER A 206 -13.94 -3.56 1.64
C SER A 206 -14.73 -4.67 0.96
N SER A 207 -14.08 -5.79 0.69
CA SER A 207 -14.68 -7.04 0.23
C SER A 207 -14.48 -8.13 1.28
N GLU A 208 -15.04 -7.93 2.49
CA GLU A 208 -14.76 -8.78 3.67
C GLU A 208 -15.02 -10.28 3.44
N LYS A 209 -16.06 -10.63 2.67
CA LYS A 209 -16.36 -12.03 2.33
C LYS A 209 -15.21 -12.72 1.58
N LEU A 210 -14.39 -11.94 0.90
CA LEU A 210 -13.22 -12.39 0.15
C LEU A 210 -11.91 -12.08 0.88
N GLY A 211 -11.96 -11.42 2.04
CA GLY A 211 -10.79 -11.17 2.87
C GLY A 211 -9.83 -10.12 2.33
N PHE A 212 -10.28 -9.13 1.54
CA PHE A 212 -9.40 -8.05 1.09
C PHE A 212 -10.07 -6.67 1.11
N VAL A 213 -9.25 -5.63 1.05
CA VAL A 213 -9.65 -4.23 0.85
C VAL A 213 -9.05 -3.75 -0.46
N THR A 214 -9.87 -3.15 -1.33
CA THR A 214 -9.40 -2.45 -2.51
C THR A 214 -9.12 -1.00 -2.15
N VAL A 215 -7.90 -0.55 -2.37
CA VAL A 215 -7.43 0.83 -2.19
C VAL A 215 -7.30 1.47 -3.56
N LEU A 216 -7.81 2.69 -3.71
CA LEU A 216 -7.79 3.50 -4.92
C LEU A 216 -6.98 4.76 -4.63
N GLY A 217 -5.99 5.08 -5.46
CA GLY A 217 -5.03 6.15 -5.21
C GLY A 217 -4.03 6.30 -6.34
N THR A 218 -3.08 7.22 -6.21
CA THR A 218 -1.90 7.24 -7.10
C THR A 218 -1.00 6.04 -6.81
N ASP A 219 -0.16 5.62 -7.76
CA ASP A 219 0.71 4.44 -7.53
C ASP A 219 1.61 4.60 -6.29
N PHE A 220 2.12 5.82 -6.06
CA PHE A 220 2.92 6.14 -4.87
C PHE A 220 2.10 6.03 -3.58
N ASP A 221 0.91 6.65 -3.55
CA ASP A 221 0.05 6.62 -2.36
C ASP A 221 -0.39 5.18 -2.04
N LEU A 222 -0.62 4.34 -3.06
CA LEU A 222 -0.96 2.92 -2.88
C LEU A 222 0.18 2.13 -2.21
N GLU A 223 1.43 2.38 -2.58
CA GLU A 223 2.60 1.74 -1.97
C GLU A 223 2.82 2.20 -0.53
N VAL A 224 2.62 3.50 -0.26
CA VAL A 224 2.65 4.04 1.10
C VAL A 224 1.61 3.35 1.97
N VAL A 225 0.36 3.25 1.49
CA VAL A 225 -0.73 2.61 2.23
C VAL A 225 -0.44 1.13 2.49
N GLU A 226 0.10 0.41 1.51
CA GLU A 226 0.45 -1.02 1.65
C GLU A 226 1.55 -1.24 2.70
N VAL A 227 2.63 -0.46 2.64
CA VAL A 227 3.76 -0.57 3.58
C VAL A 227 3.31 -0.18 5.00
N LEU A 228 2.62 0.95 5.15
CA LEU A 228 2.16 1.43 6.46
C LEU A 228 1.13 0.48 7.07
N SER A 229 0.15 0.01 6.30
CA SER A 229 -0.87 -0.92 6.80
C SER A 229 -0.24 -2.22 7.28
N THR A 230 0.70 -2.77 6.52
CA THR A 230 1.42 -4.00 6.90
C THR A 230 2.21 -3.81 8.19
N SER A 231 3.03 -2.77 8.30
CA SER A 231 3.81 -2.51 9.52
C SER A 231 2.90 -2.26 10.73
N LEU A 232 1.83 -1.47 10.57
CA LEU A 232 0.92 -1.16 11.67
C LEU A 232 0.10 -2.36 12.15
N LEU A 233 -0.26 -3.29 11.26
CA LEU A 233 -0.88 -4.55 11.63
C LEU A 233 0.08 -5.43 12.45
N VAL A 234 1.35 -5.48 12.07
CA VAL A 234 2.40 -6.20 12.82
C VAL A 234 2.60 -5.56 14.19
N GLN A 235 2.69 -4.23 14.28
CA GLN A 235 2.81 -3.49 15.54
C GLN A 235 1.60 -3.74 16.46
N ALA A 236 0.38 -3.69 15.92
CA ALA A 236 -0.84 -3.99 16.66
C ALA A 236 -0.83 -5.42 17.21
N ALA A 237 -0.42 -6.41 16.41
CA ALA A 237 -0.31 -7.80 16.83
C ALA A 237 0.72 -7.97 17.98
N ARG A 238 1.91 -7.36 17.84
CA ARG A 238 2.95 -7.37 18.89
C ARG A 238 2.45 -6.75 20.19
N ALA A 239 1.84 -5.55 20.13
CA ALA A 239 1.31 -4.85 21.31
C ALA A 239 0.17 -5.61 21.99
N MET A 240 -0.70 -6.25 21.21
CA MET A 240 -1.80 -7.06 21.71
C MET A 240 -1.30 -8.33 22.43
N LEU A 241 -0.23 -8.96 21.92
CA LEU A 241 0.41 -10.10 22.56
C LEU A 241 1.12 -9.70 23.87
N ALA A 242 1.81 -8.55 23.88
CA ALA A 242 2.50 -8.03 25.07
C ALA A 242 1.54 -7.71 26.24
N THR A 243 0.27 -7.43 25.95
CA THR A 243 -0.76 -7.18 26.98
C THR A 243 -1.20 -8.47 27.71
N GLY A 244 -0.77 -9.64 27.22
CA GLY A 244 -1.03 -10.95 27.81
C GLY A 244 -2.45 -11.46 27.59
N SER A 245 -2.67 -12.76 27.80
CA SER A 245 -4.01 -13.37 27.79
C SER A 245 -4.75 -13.02 29.08
N GLN A 246 -5.74 -12.13 28.98
CA GLN A 246 -6.59 -11.74 30.12
C GLN A 246 -7.71 -12.76 30.31
N TYR A 247 -7.58 -13.66 31.29
CA TYR A 247 -8.64 -14.61 31.66
C TYR A 247 -9.54 -14.02 32.76
N SER A 248 -10.86 -14.12 32.57
CA SER A 248 -11.85 -13.76 33.60
C SER A 248 -11.87 -14.80 34.71
N ARG A 249 -12.07 -14.39 35.98
CA ARG A 249 -12.43 -15.31 37.09
C ARG A 249 -13.72 -16.10 36.82
N LEU A 250 -14.56 -15.65 35.88
CA LEU A 250 -15.83 -16.26 35.49
C LEU A 250 -15.76 -17.12 34.21
N GLY A 251 -14.56 -17.47 33.72
CA GLY A 251 -14.39 -18.37 32.56
C GLY A 251 -14.91 -17.85 31.20
N THR A 252 -15.53 -16.67 31.16
CA THR A 252 -16.01 -16.04 29.92
C THR A 252 -14.87 -15.49 29.08
N SER A 253 -14.93 -15.72 27.76
CA SER A 253 -13.92 -15.33 26.76
C SER A 253 -13.69 -13.82 26.67
N ARG A 254 -12.92 -13.31 27.64
CA ARG A 254 -12.39 -11.94 27.66
C ARG A 254 -11.38 -11.69 26.55
N THR A 255 -10.93 -12.71 25.81
CA THR A 255 -9.93 -12.56 24.76
C THR A 255 -10.54 -12.06 23.44
N ARG A 256 -11.69 -12.56 22.98
CA ARG A 256 -12.23 -12.16 21.66
C ARG A 256 -12.78 -10.73 21.64
N SER A 257 -13.64 -10.37 22.59
CA SER A 257 -14.23 -9.02 22.67
C SER A 257 -13.18 -7.96 22.98
N PHE A 258 -12.20 -8.30 23.82
CA PHE A 258 -11.03 -7.45 24.08
C PHE A 258 -10.22 -7.23 22.82
N ARG A 259 -9.78 -8.29 22.13
CA ARG A 259 -8.96 -8.18 20.90
C ARG A 259 -9.67 -7.41 19.80
N HIS A 260 -10.97 -7.62 19.65
CA HIS A 260 -11.78 -6.85 18.71
C HIS A 260 -11.81 -5.36 19.07
N SER A 261 -12.15 -5.00 20.30
CA SER A 261 -12.14 -3.60 20.77
C SER A 261 -10.74 -2.97 20.77
N PHE A 262 -9.69 -3.76 21.04
CA PHE A 262 -8.30 -3.36 20.94
C PHE A 262 -7.96 -2.94 19.52
N LEU A 263 -8.17 -3.82 18.54
CA LEU A 263 -7.84 -3.52 17.14
C LEU A 263 -8.68 -2.36 16.60
N LEU A 264 -9.94 -2.26 17.00
CA LEU A 264 -10.81 -1.18 16.58
C LEU A 264 -10.33 0.18 17.09
N SER A 265 -10.07 0.28 18.40
CA SER A 265 -9.57 1.52 19.02
C SER A 265 -8.15 1.86 18.56
N TYR A 266 -7.31 0.85 18.29
CA TYR A 266 -6.00 1.04 17.70
C TYR A 266 -6.15 1.72 16.33
N ALA A 267 -6.94 1.12 15.42
CA ALA A 267 -7.19 1.67 14.09
C ALA A 267 -7.74 3.10 14.12
N THR A 268 -8.78 3.35 14.93
CA THR A 268 -9.35 4.70 15.08
C THR A 268 -8.30 5.71 15.54
N ARG A 269 -7.49 5.35 16.54
CA ARG A 269 -6.47 6.26 17.08
C ARG A 269 -5.32 6.50 16.11
N ILE A 270 -4.91 5.49 15.34
CA ILE A 270 -3.95 5.68 14.24
C ILE A 270 -4.50 6.69 13.22
N GLY A 271 -5.76 6.53 12.81
CA GLY A 271 -6.40 7.44 11.86
C GLY A 271 -6.50 8.89 12.34
N GLU A 272 -6.77 9.11 13.63
CA GLU A 272 -6.68 10.43 14.26
C GLU A 272 -5.26 11.01 14.11
N ARG A 273 -4.23 10.26 14.56
CA ARG A 273 -2.84 10.70 14.56
C ARG A 273 -2.31 11.00 13.16
N LEU A 274 -2.67 10.19 12.16
CA LEU A 274 -2.27 10.41 10.77
C LEU A 274 -2.94 11.65 10.17
N ARG A 275 -4.22 11.89 10.45
CA ARG A 275 -4.92 13.11 10.02
C ARG A 275 -4.33 14.35 10.67
N ASP A 276 -3.99 14.29 11.96
CA ASP A 276 -3.31 15.37 12.65
C ASP A 276 -1.95 15.67 11.98
N ALA A 277 -1.13 14.65 11.70
CA ALA A 277 0.15 14.82 11.02
C ALA A 277 0.01 15.40 9.59
N ALA A 278 -0.99 14.94 8.83
CA ALA A 278 -1.30 15.46 7.50
C ALA A 278 -1.71 16.94 7.55
N ALA A 279 -2.56 17.32 8.51
CA ALA A 279 -2.99 18.70 8.68
C ALA A 279 -1.82 19.65 9.02
N HIS A 280 -0.89 19.22 9.87
CA HIS A 280 0.32 20.00 10.17
C HIS A 280 1.21 20.18 8.94
N THR A 281 1.36 19.14 8.12
CA THR A 281 2.15 19.19 6.89
C THR A 281 1.51 20.11 5.85
N ALA A 282 0.19 20.02 5.67
CA ALA A 282 -0.55 20.89 4.77
C ALA A 282 -0.46 22.37 5.19
N ALA A 283 -0.56 22.67 6.49
CA ALA A 283 -0.40 24.02 7.01
C ALA A 283 1.01 24.59 6.72
N ALA A 284 2.05 23.76 6.74
CA ALA A 284 3.42 24.17 6.43
C ALA A 284 3.69 24.35 4.93
N ALA A 285 2.96 23.64 4.07
CA ALA A 285 3.19 23.62 2.62
C ALA A 285 2.47 24.73 1.84
N GLY A 286 1.58 25.49 2.48
CA GLY A 286 0.87 26.62 1.86
C GLY A 286 -0.26 26.21 0.90
N THR A 287 -0.91 27.20 0.28
CA THR A 287 -2.11 27.01 -0.57
C THR A 287 -1.81 26.41 -1.95
N ASP A 288 -0.53 26.35 -2.35
CA ASP A 288 -0.11 25.96 -3.70
C ASP A 288 -0.38 24.47 -4.01
N LEU A 289 -0.53 23.62 -2.99
CA LEU A 289 -0.80 22.19 -3.15
C LEU A 289 -2.30 21.83 -3.20
N VAL A 290 -3.18 22.77 -2.88
CA VAL A 290 -4.64 22.53 -2.84
C VAL A 290 -5.17 22.04 -4.20
N PRO A 291 -4.78 22.63 -5.36
CA PRO A 291 -5.24 22.16 -6.67
C PRO A 291 -4.79 20.73 -6.98
N VAL A 292 -3.55 20.38 -6.63
CA VAL A 292 -2.99 19.05 -6.94
C VAL A 292 -3.69 17.95 -6.15
N PHE A 293 -3.97 18.17 -4.87
CA PHE A 293 -4.75 17.22 -4.08
C PHE A 293 -6.21 17.11 -4.54
N ALA A 294 -6.79 18.22 -5.04
CA ALA A 294 -8.13 18.19 -5.62
C ALA A 294 -8.19 17.35 -6.91
N ASP A 295 -7.19 17.45 -7.77
CA ASP A 295 -7.10 16.64 -8.99
C ASP A 295 -6.86 15.15 -8.67
N ARG A 296 -6.02 14.83 -7.67
CA ARG A 296 -5.88 13.46 -7.15
C ARG A 296 -7.20 12.89 -6.65
N SER A 297 -7.93 13.65 -5.83
CA SER A 297 -9.24 13.23 -5.32
C SER A 297 -10.22 12.96 -6.47
N ARG A 298 -10.27 13.84 -7.48
CA ARG A 298 -11.15 13.68 -8.64
C ARG A 298 -10.81 12.42 -9.45
N ALA A 299 -9.52 12.14 -9.65
CA ALA A 299 -9.07 10.92 -10.34
C ALA A 299 -9.49 9.65 -9.57
N VAL A 300 -9.33 9.66 -8.25
CA VAL A 300 -9.73 8.55 -7.38
C VAL A 300 -11.25 8.35 -7.38
N ASP A 301 -12.03 9.43 -7.31
CA ASP A 301 -13.49 9.36 -7.35
C ASP A 301 -13.99 8.86 -8.71
N THR A 302 -13.41 9.32 -9.82
CA THR A 302 -13.72 8.83 -11.17
C THR A 302 -13.46 7.32 -11.27
N LEU A 303 -12.32 6.86 -10.76
CA LEU A 303 -11.99 5.44 -10.74
C LEU A 303 -12.94 4.65 -9.84
N PHE A 304 -13.29 5.18 -8.66
CA PHE A 304 -14.24 4.57 -7.75
C PHE A 304 -15.61 4.37 -8.43
N ASP A 305 -16.14 5.40 -9.08
CA ASP A 305 -17.44 5.31 -9.75
C ASP A 305 -17.41 4.30 -10.91
N SER A 306 -16.28 4.22 -11.63
CA SER A 306 -16.10 3.24 -12.71
C SER A 306 -16.04 1.79 -12.23
N LEU A 307 -15.35 1.52 -11.11
CA LEU A 307 -15.13 0.16 -10.59
C LEU A 307 -16.26 -0.32 -9.68
N PHE A 308 -16.90 0.61 -8.95
CA PHE A 308 -17.85 0.31 -7.87
C PHE A 308 -19.21 0.98 -8.08
N ALA A 309 -19.72 0.96 -9.32
CA ALA A 309 -21.05 1.47 -9.67
C ALA A 309 -22.22 0.83 -8.89
N SER A 310 -21.99 -0.32 -8.22
CA SER A 310 -22.95 -0.95 -7.31
C SER A 310 -22.98 -0.31 -5.93
N THR A 311 -24.13 -0.37 -5.24
CA THR A 311 -24.33 0.20 -3.90
C THR A 311 -23.28 -0.24 -2.88
N THR A 312 -22.30 0.62 -2.61
CA THR A 312 -21.42 0.48 -1.45
C THR A 312 -22.12 1.00 -0.20
N VAL A 313 -22.09 0.24 0.90
CA VAL A 313 -22.66 0.66 2.18
C VAL A 313 -21.56 1.19 3.07
N ARG A 314 -21.79 2.35 3.70
CA ARG A 314 -20.89 2.85 4.74
C ARG A 314 -20.87 1.88 5.92
N ARG A 315 -19.69 1.39 6.25
CA ARG A 315 -19.51 0.50 7.40
C ARG A 315 -19.51 1.29 8.70
N SER A 316 -20.14 0.72 9.71
CA SER A 316 -20.03 1.15 11.10
C SER A 316 -19.40 0.02 11.91
N PHE A 317 -18.64 0.40 12.93
CA PHE A 317 -18.00 -0.54 13.84
C PHE A 317 -18.43 -0.22 15.27
N SER A 318 -18.60 -1.25 16.10
CA SER A 318 -18.95 -1.10 17.51
C SER A 318 -17.93 -1.84 18.39
N ALA A 319 -17.59 -1.23 19.52
CA ALA A 319 -16.74 -1.80 20.55
C ALA A 319 -17.57 -2.09 21.81
N GLY A 320 -17.45 -3.32 22.34
CA GLY A 320 -18.15 -3.75 23.56
C GLY A 320 -17.26 -3.93 24.78
N ASN A 321 -15.95 -3.65 24.69
CA ASN A 321 -14.99 -3.90 25.78
C ASN A 321 -14.12 -2.67 26.04
N ALA A 322 -14.37 -2.00 27.17
CA ALA A 322 -13.66 -0.77 27.57
C ALA A 322 -12.16 -1.01 27.86
N ALA A 323 -11.80 -2.14 28.46
CA ALA A 323 -10.39 -2.46 28.72
C ALA A 323 -9.61 -2.70 27.43
N GLY A 324 -10.21 -3.42 26.47
CA GLY A 324 -9.66 -3.60 25.13
C GLY A 324 -9.51 -2.27 24.40
N TRP A 325 -10.52 -1.41 24.49
CA TRP A 325 -10.49 -0.07 23.91
C TRP A 325 -9.35 0.80 24.49
N GLY A 326 -9.20 0.80 25.81
CA GLY A 326 -8.13 1.54 26.48
C GLY A 326 -6.75 1.05 26.05
N ALA A 327 -6.53 -0.27 26.09
CA ALA A 327 -5.27 -0.89 25.70
C ALA A 327 -4.92 -0.62 24.22
N GLY A 328 -5.90 -0.69 23.32
CA GLY A 328 -5.71 -0.43 21.90
C GLY A 328 -5.38 1.03 21.61
N ARG A 329 -6.04 1.98 22.27
CA ARG A 329 -5.66 3.41 22.18
C ARG A 329 -4.24 3.65 22.67
N SER A 330 -3.88 3.15 23.85
CA SER A 330 -2.53 3.32 24.38
C SER A 330 -1.46 2.66 23.51
N ALA A 331 -1.76 1.50 22.91
CA ALA A 331 -0.87 0.87 21.93
C ALA A 331 -0.74 1.72 20.67
N ALA A 332 -1.83 2.30 20.18
CA ALA A 332 -1.81 3.20 19.04
C ALA A 332 -1.12 4.52 19.35
N ASP A 333 -1.09 5.02 20.59
CA ASP A 333 -0.30 6.21 20.94
C ASP A 333 1.21 5.93 20.87
N ARG A 334 1.63 4.71 21.24
CA ARG A 334 3.02 4.27 21.13
C ARG A 334 3.40 3.73 19.75
N ALA A 335 2.42 3.54 18.87
CA ALA A 335 2.68 3.05 17.53
C ALA A 335 3.56 4.04 16.79
N VAL A 336 4.49 3.51 16.03
CA VAL A 336 5.44 4.34 15.31
C VAL A 336 4.80 4.73 13.98
N LEU A 337 4.32 5.97 13.90
CA LEU A 337 3.64 6.54 12.74
C LEU A 337 4.47 7.62 12.05
N THR A 338 4.98 8.57 12.85
CA THR A 338 5.52 9.87 12.43
C THR A 338 6.31 10.52 13.58
N THR A 339 7.08 11.58 13.27
CA THR A 339 7.78 12.47 14.22
C THR A 339 6.85 13.13 15.24
N GLU A 340 7.09 12.95 16.54
CA GLU A 340 7.00 14.05 17.50
C GLU A 340 8.38 14.24 18.14
N ARG A 341 9.07 15.34 17.82
CA ARG A 341 10.10 15.82 18.75
C ARG A 341 9.38 16.27 20.00
N ARG A 342 9.48 15.49 21.07
CA ARG A 342 9.15 15.97 22.41
C ARG A 342 10.04 17.17 22.70
N ALA A 343 9.53 18.38 22.51
CA ALA A 343 10.15 19.59 23.00
C ALA A 343 10.19 19.48 24.53
N VAL A 344 11.26 18.90 25.05
CA VAL A 344 11.59 18.98 26.46
C VAL A 344 11.81 20.46 26.72
N ARG A 345 10.81 21.08 27.35
CA ARG A 345 10.96 22.34 28.09
C ARG A 345 12.25 22.22 28.90
N GLN A 346 13.32 22.89 28.46
CA GLN A 346 14.34 23.36 29.36
C GLN A 346 13.64 24.33 30.31
N ALA A 347 13.13 23.80 31.42
CA ALA A 347 12.93 24.57 32.61
C ALA A 347 14.33 25.01 33.06
N ARG A 348 14.73 26.20 32.61
CA ARG A 348 15.67 27.07 33.32
C ARG A 348 15.22 27.07 34.79
N ARG A 349 15.98 26.40 35.65
CA ARG A 349 15.96 26.73 37.08
C ARG A 349 16.81 28.00 37.26
N PRO A 350 16.37 28.90 38.16
CA PRO A 350 16.98 30.22 38.36
C PRO A 350 18.44 30.13 38.80
#